data_AF-A0A951H4S1-F1
#
_entry.id   AF-A0A951H4S1-F1
#
_cell.length_a   1.000
_cell.length_b   1.000
_cell.length_c   1.000
_cell.angle_alpha   90.00
_cell.angle_beta   90.00
_cell.angle_gamma   90.00
#
_symmetry.space_group_name_H-M   'P 1'
#
loop_
_entity.id
_entity.type
_entity.pdbx_description
1 polymer ?
#
loop_
_entity_poly.entity_id
_entity_poly.type
_entity_poly.pdbx_seq_one_letter_code
_entity_poly.pdbx_strand_id
1 'polypeptide(L)'
;MQHRQRGPQRQRLKGYPPRHEDYVRDLRRYLARLWLIFGGSSILLSYGYFHDWPSPLWELAPVAALGAVIVLLMTVGSLDDIRCVAILPYFKKGHPPAGSPTVRGDSFLRGGAVARACTYLDVLARQNGLEPLSSFGFADDLAGETVVWHDAARGLKTVSGLLSILRETPFLGQDTAAALEDLTAWQENLASATELQVPFCLLLRHSSTASGHEMDVRQGYFCYGYRGG
;
A
#
# COMPACT_ATOMS: atom_id res chain seq x y z
N MET A 1 -25.16 26.54 32.39
CA MET A 1 -24.72 26.18 31.02
C MET A 1 -23.81 24.97 31.13
N GLN A 2 -24.34 23.78 30.88
CA GLN A 2 -23.63 22.51 31.06
C GLN A 2 -22.73 22.22 29.86
N HIS A 3 -21.43 22.10 30.12
CA HIS A 3 -20.43 21.60 29.17
C HIS A 3 -20.79 20.17 28.78
N ARG A 4 -21.34 20.01 27.57
CA ARG A 4 -21.60 18.72 26.95
C ARG A 4 -20.25 18.10 26.61
N GLN A 5 -19.77 17.20 27.47
CA GLN A 5 -18.61 16.35 27.18
C GLN A 5 -18.90 15.59 25.89
N ARG A 6 -18.19 15.93 24.82
CA ARG A 6 -18.15 15.13 23.60
C ARG A 6 -17.51 13.80 24.01
N GLY A 7 -18.31 12.74 24.01
CA GLY A 7 -17.83 11.38 24.25
C GLY A 7 -16.67 11.03 23.31
N PRO A 8 -15.87 10.00 23.64
CA PRO A 8 -14.77 9.58 22.79
C PRO A 8 -15.34 9.31 21.40
N GLN A 9 -14.99 10.17 20.45
CA GLN A 9 -15.18 9.87 19.03
C GLN A 9 -14.59 8.48 18.85
N ARG A 10 -15.43 7.53 18.46
CA ARG A 10 -14.98 6.24 17.94
C ARG A 10 -14.13 6.55 16.70
N GLN A 11 -12.86 6.88 16.93
CA GLN A 11 -11.85 7.09 15.92
C GLN A 11 -11.76 5.76 15.19
N ARG A 12 -12.38 5.68 14.01
CA ARG A 12 -12.02 4.68 13.02
C ARG A 12 -10.57 4.97 12.64
N LEU A 13 -9.61 4.51 13.43
CA LEU A 13 -8.21 4.44 12.99
C LEU A 13 -8.08 3.21 12.09
N LYS A 14 -8.70 3.30 10.91
CA LYS A 14 -8.17 2.62 9.74
C LYS A 14 -7.06 3.53 9.23
N GLY A 15 -5.85 3.40 9.76
CA GLY A 15 -4.82 4.41 9.51
C GLY A 15 -4.27 4.46 8.08
N TYR A 16 -4.77 3.61 7.18
CA TYR A 16 -4.52 3.66 5.73
C TYR A 16 -4.95 4.98 5.07
N PRO A 17 -4.28 5.40 3.99
CA PRO A 17 -4.74 6.52 3.17
C PRO A 17 -6.13 6.27 2.57
N PRO A 18 -6.95 7.33 2.34
CA PRO A 18 -8.27 7.20 1.71
C PRO A 18 -8.26 6.41 0.38
N ARG A 19 -7.19 6.55 -0.41
CA ARG A 19 -7.01 5.83 -1.69
C ARG A 19 -7.06 4.31 -1.53
N HIS A 20 -6.56 3.77 -0.41
CA HIS A 20 -6.64 2.35 -0.13
C HIS A 20 -8.10 1.89 0.06
N GLU A 21 -8.96 2.72 0.66
CA GLU A 21 -10.37 2.38 0.84
C GLU A 21 -11.11 2.29 -0.50
N ASP A 22 -10.77 3.15 -1.46
CA ASP A 22 -11.34 3.12 -2.80
C ASP A 22 -10.86 1.87 -3.57
N TYR A 23 -9.57 1.55 -3.51
CA TYR A 23 -9.04 0.30 -4.08
C TYR A 23 -9.75 -0.94 -3.51
N VAL A 24 -9.89 -1.03 -2.18
CA VAL A 24 -10.59 -2.15 -1.54
C VAL A 24 -12.06 -2.22 -1.96
N ARG A 25 -12.72 -1.07 -2.16
CA ARG A 25 -14.11 -1.02 -2.64
C ARG A 25 -14.22 -1.58 -4.06
N ASP A 26 -13.31 -1.19 -4.95
CA ASP A 26 -13.33 -1.63 -6.34
C ASP A 26 -12.94 -3.09 -6.48
N LEU A 27 -11.96 -3.57 -5.71
CA LEU A 27 -11.61 -4.99 -5.65
C LEU A 27 -12.78 -5.84 -5.15
N ARG A 28 -13.52 -5.39 -4.13
CA ARG A 28 -14.75 -6.08 -3.68
C ARG A 28 -15.81 -6.16 -4.78
N ARG A 29 -16.02 -5.08 -5.53
CA ARG A 29 -16.96 -5.08 -6.68
C ARG A 29 -16.50 -6.03 -7.77
N TYR A 30 -15.21 -6.05 -8.07
CA TYR A 30 -14.61 -6.96 -9.05
C TYR A 30 -14.80 -8.42 -8.63
N LEU A 31 -14.43 -8.78 -7.40
CA LEU A 31 -14.62 -10.12 -6.87
C LEU A 31 -16.10 -10.54 -6.88
N ALA A 32 -17.01 -9.65 -6.49
CA ALA A 32 -18.45 -9.94 -6.56
C ALA A 32 -18.92 -10.23 -8.00
N ARG A 33 -18.41 -9.51 -9.00
CA ARG A 33 -18.70 -9.79 -10.42
C ARG A 33 -18.14 -11.13 -10.86
N LEU A 34 -16.92 -11.49 -10.45
CA LEU A 34 -16.34 -12.81 -10.74
C LEU A 34 -17.18 -13.93 -10.12
N TRP A 35 -17.59 -13.77 -8.86
CA TRP A 35 -18.49 -14.72 -8.20
C TRP A 35 -19.81 -14.89 -8.97
N LEU A 36 -20.42 -13.80 -9.47
CA LEU A 36 -21.64 -13.88 -10.28
C LEU A 36 -21.41 -14.57 -11.63
N ILE A 37 -20.32 -14.26 -12.32
CA ILE A 37 -20.00 -14.85 -13.64
C ILE A 37 -19.70 -16.34 -13.49
N PHE A 38 -18.76 -16.71 -12.62
CA PHE A 38 -18.34 -18.10 -12.45
C PHE A 38 -19.39 -18.95 -11.73
N GLY A 39 -20.08 -18.39 -10.74
CA GLY A 39 -21.20 -19.05 -10.08
C GLY A 39 -22.34 -19.28 -11.07
N GLY A 40 -22.72 -18.25 -11.83
CA GLY A 40 -23.76 -18.34 -12.86
C GLY A 40 -23.41 -19.30 -13.98
N SER A 41 -22.19 -19.25 -14.51
CA SER A 41 -21.74 -20.15 -15.58
C SER A 41 -21.68 -21.60 -15.11
N SER A 42 -21.27 -21.85 -13.87
CA SER A 42 -21.25 -23.20 -13.29
C SER A 42 -22.67 -23.76 -13.12
N ILE A 43 -23.64 -22.94 -12.73
CA ILE A 43 -25.06 -23.33 -12.65
C ILE A 43 -25.60 -23.62 -14.06
N LEU A 44 -25.32 -22.75 -15.04
CA LEU A 44 -25.78 -22.92 -16.43
C LEU A 44 -25.17 -24.14 -17.11
N LEU A 45 -23.87 -24.39 -16.91
CA LEU A 45 -23.19 -25.59 -17.42
C LEU A 45 -23.75 -26.86 -16.77
N SER A 46 -23.96 -26.84 -15.45
CA SER A 46 -24.62 -27.93 -14.73
C SER A 46 -26.06 -28.15 -15.21
N TYR A 47 -26.77 -27.09 -15.60
CA TYR A 47 -28.13 -27.23 -16.13
C TYR A 47 -28.12 -27.77 -17.58
N GLY A 48 -27.31 -27.20 -18.47
CA GLY A 48 -27.26 -27.56 -19.88
C GLY A 48 -26.67 -28.94 -20.15
N TYR A 49 -25.69 -29.38 -19.37
CA TYR A 49 -25.10 -30.72 -19.52
C TYR A 49 -26.05 -31.82 -19.03
N PHE A 50 -26.97 -31.51 -18.11
CA PHE A 50 -27.82 -32.49 -17.44
C PHE A 50 -29.31 -32.36 -17.76
N HIS A 51 -29.71 -31.42 -18.62
CA HIS A 51 -31.10 -31.25 -19.02
C HIS A 51 -31.67 -32.53 -19.66
N ASP A 52 -30.83 -33.31 -20.36
CA ASP A 52 -31.24 -34.56 -21.04
C ASP A 52 -30.60 -35.82 -20.43
N TRP A 53 -29.86 -35.71 -19.32
CA TRP A 53 -29.09 -36.82 -18.73
C TRP A 53 -29.70 -37.30 -17.40
N PRO A 54 -30.06 -38.59 -17.25
CA PRO A 54 -30.78 -39.10 -16.08
C PRO A 54 -29.90 -39.33 -14.84
N SER A 55 -28.72 -38.70 -14.76
CA SER A 55 -27.84 -38.88 -13.62
C SER A 55 -28.40 -38.18 -12.38
N PRO A 56 -28.28 -38.79 -11.21
CA PRO A 56 -28.71 -38.19 -9.95
C PRO A 56 -27.86 -36.97 -9.58
N LEU A 57 -28.49 -35.95 -8.98
CA LEU A 57 -27.89 -34.65 -8.62
C LEU A 57 -26.61 -34.72 -7.76
N TRP A 58 -26.31 -35.85 -7.12
CA TRP A 58 -25.09 -36.01 -6.34
C TRP A 58 -23.82 -36.12 -7.21
N GLU A 59 -23.94 -36.50 -8.49
CA GLU A 59 -22.81 -36.53 -9.44
C GLU A 59 -22.33 -35.13 -9.83
N LEU A 60 -23.18 -34.10 -9.64
CA LEU A 60 -22.86 -32.69 -9.88
C LEU A 60 -22.12 -32.02 -8.72
N ALA A 61 -22.22 -32.59 -7.51
CA ALA A 61 -21.63 -32.01 -6.30
C ALA A 61 -20.10 -31.80 -6.39
N PRO A 62 -19.30 -32.73 -6.95
CA PRO A 62 -17.85 -32.56 -7.04
C PRO A 62 -17.42 -31.41 -7.96
N VAL A 63 -18.10 -31.22 -9.09
CA VAL A 63 -17.78 -30.17 -10.06
C VAL A 63 -18.11 -28.79 -9.49
N ALA A 64 -19.29 -28.65 -8.87
CA ALA A 64 -19.67 -27.44 -8.18
C ALA A 64 -18.74 -27.13 -6.99
N ALA A 65 -18.34 -28.15 -6.23
CA ALA A 65 -17.39 -28.00 -5.12
C ALA A 65 -16.00 -27.54 -5.61
N LEU A 66 -15.49 -28.11 -6.70
CA LEU A 66 -14.21 -27.70 -7.29
C LEU A 66 -14.26 -26.25 -7.76
N GLY A 67 -15.34 -25.85 -8.45
CA GLY A 67 -15.55 -24.46 -8.86
C GLY A 67 -15.56 -23.50 -7.67
N ALA A 68 -16.29 -23.83 -6.60
CA ALA A 68 -16.33 -23.03 -5.39
C ALA A 68 -14.96 -22.92 -4.69
N VAL A 69 -14.18 -24.01 -4.66
CA VAL A 69 -12.81 -24.02 -4.11
C VAL A 69 -11.88 -23.10 -4.92
N ILE A 70 -11.92 -23.16 -6.26
CA ILE A 70 -11.08 -22.30 -7.11
C ILE A 70 -11.40 -20.82 -6.84
N VAL A 71 -12.68 -20.45 -6.80
CA VAL A 71 -13.07 -19.05 -6.56
C VAL A 71 -12.73 -18.63 -5.12
N LEU A 72 -12.84 -19.54 -4.13
CA LEU A 72 -12.40 -19.28 -2.76
C LEU A 72 -10.89 -19.02 -2.71
N LEU A 73 -10.07 -19.85 -3.34
CA LEU A 73 -8.61 -19.67 -3.39
C LEU A 73 -8.22 -18.34 -4.06
N MET A 74 -8.86 -18.00 -5.17
CA MET A 74 -8.67 -16.70 -5.83
C MET A 74 -9.06 -15.52 -4.93
N THR A 75 -10.15 -15.67 -4.16
CA THR A 75 -10.61 -14.65 -3.22
C THR A 75 -9.61 -14.50 -2.06
N VAL A 76 -9.13 -15.61 -1.48
CA VAL A 76 -8.16 -15.59 -0.38
C VAL A 76 -6.84 -14.96 -0.82
N GLY A 77 -6.31 -15.33 -1.99
CA GLY A 77 -5.10 -14.70 -2.54
C GLY A 77 -5.27 -13.19 -2.74
N SER A 78 -6.40 -12.77 -3.31
CA SER A 78 -6.71 -11.34 -3.48
C SER A 78 -6.86 -10.58 -2.16
N LEU A 79 -7.32 -11.25 -1.10
CA LEU A 79 -7.44 -10.65 0.23
C LEU A 79 -6.08 -10.49 0.92
N ASP A 80 -5.09 -11.32 0.59
CA ASP A 80 -3.73 -11.19 1.12
C ASP A 80 -3.00 -10.01 0.46
N ASP A 81 -3.23 -9.77 -0.83
CA ASP A 81 -2.72 -8.59 -1.54
C ASP A 81 -3.27 -7.28 -0.95
N ILE A 82 -4.52 -7.26 -0.48
CA ILE A 82 -5.10 -6.10 0.23
C ILE A 82 -4.32 -5.77 1.51
N ARG A 83 -3.68 -6.77 2.13
CA ARG A 83 -2.89 -6.59 3.36
C ARG A 83 -1.47 -6.15 3.06
N CYS A 84 -0.96 -6.45 1.88
CA CYS A 84 0.39 -6.09 1.40
C CYS A 84 0.45 -4.67 0.84
N VAL A 85 -0.05 -3.70 1.62
CA VAL A 85 -0.04 -2.29 1.24
C VAL A 85 1.08 -1.55 1.96
N ALA A 86 1.90 -0.83 1.19
CA ALA A 86 3.01 -0.06 1.69
C ALA A 86 3.01 1.34 1.08
N ILE A 87 3.29 2.36 1.89
CA ILE A 87 3.66 3.68 1.41
C ILE A 87 5.18 3.68 1.30
N LEU A 88 5.77 4.12 0.20
CA LEU A 88 7.22 4.08 0.01
C LEU A 88 7.75 5.40 -0.58
N PRO A 89 8.97 5.84 -0.22
CA PRO A 89 9.68 6.87 -0.96
C PRO A 89 9.99 6.37 -2.37
N TYR A 90 9.64 7.19 -3.36
CA TYR A 90 9.85 6.94 -4.77
C TYR A 90 10.68 8.07 -5.35
N PHE A 91 11.82 7.74 -5.95
CA PHE A 91 12.83 8.71 -6.38
C PHE A 91 12.84 8.84 -7.90
N LYS A 92 12.98 10.06 -8.42
CA LYS A 92 12.92 10.32 -9.86
C LYS A 92 14.10 9.69 -10.59
N LYS A 93 13.85 8.95 -11.68
CA LYS A 93 14.93 8.42 -12.53
C LYS A 93 15.65 9.54 -13.28
N GLY A 94 16.88 9.22 -13.69
CA GLY A 94 17.75 10.17 -14.40
C GLY A 94 18.28 11.29 -13.51
N HIS A 95 18.09 11.17 -12.18
CA HIS A 95 18.65 12.06 -11.17
C HIS A 95 19.35 11.20 -10.10
N PRO A 96 20.61 11.47 -9.77
CA PRO A 96 21.56 12.30 -10.53
C PRO A 96 21.92 11.66 -11.89
N PRO A 97 22.69 12.33 -12.77
CA PRO A 97 23.03 11.84 -14.11
C PRO A 97 23.64 10.43 -14.11
N ALA A 98 23.51 9.70 -15.22
CA ALA A 98 24.06 8.35 -15.36
C ALA A 98 25.55 8.27 -14.96
N GLY A 99 25.90 7.28 -14.13
CA GLY A 99 27.24 7.13 -13.55
C GLY A 99 27.45 7.84 -12.20
N SER A 100 26.46 8.62 -11.74
CA SER A 100 26.48 9.25 -10.42
C SER A 100 26.05 8.28 -9.31
N PRO A 101 26.37 8.55 -8.03
CA PRO A 101 25.90 7.76 -6.90
C PRO A 101 24.38 7.69 -6.87
N THR A 102 23.83 6.51 -6.58
CA THR A 102 22.39 6.34 -6.36
C THR A 102 22.02 6.64 -4.91
N VAL A 103 20.74 6.93 -4.70
CA VAL A 103 20.18 7.08 -3.35
C VAL A 103 20.40 5.78 -2.57
N ARG A 104 20.99 5.90 -1.37
CA ARG A 104 21.35 4.77 -0.51
C ARG A 104 20.21 4.35 0.42
N GLY A 105 20.23 3.10 0.87
CA GLY A 105 19.35 2.55 1.91
C GLY A 105 18.33 1.53 1.39
N ASP A 106 17.57 0.93 2.29
CA ASP A 106 16.56 -0.09 1.98
C ASP A 106 15.16 0.39 2.37
N SER A 107 14.38 0.86 1.40
CA SER A 107 12.96 1.21 1.62
C SER A 107 12.00 0.27 0.93
N PHE A 108 12.43 -0.57 -0.01
CA PHE A 108 11.50 -1.33 -0.87
C PHE A 108 10.53 -2.24 -0.09
N LEU A 109 10.98 -2.78 1.05
CA LEU A 109 10.17 -3.65 1.92
C LEU A 109 9.67 -2.93 3.20
N ARG A 110 9.98 -1.65 3.37
CA ARG A 110 9.78 -0.89 4.61
C ARG A 110 8.82 0.27 4.40
N GLY A 111 7.56 0.06 4.76
CA GLY A 111 6.51 1.08 4.63
C GLY A 111 5.09 0.57 4.82
N GLY A 112 4.92 -0.72 5.08
CA GLY A 112 3.62 -1.28 5.46
C GLY A 112 3.14 -0.75 6.81
N ALA A 113 4.04 -0.53 7.78
CA ALA A 113 3.66 0.04 9.07
C ALA A 113 3.32 1.53 8.92
N VAL A 114 4.09 2.27 8.10
CA VAL A 114 3.75 3.65 7.76
C VAL A 114 2.40 3.74 7.06
N ALA A 115 2.07 2.82 6.15
CA ALA A 115 0.75 2.76 5.52
C ALA A 115 -0.35 2.60 6.57
N ARG A 116 -0.19 1.68 7.53
CA ARG A 116 -1.17 1.44 8.60
C ARG A 116 -1.27 2.59 9.60
N ALA A 117 -0.20 3.35 9.80
CA ALA A 117 -0.16 4.48 10.74
C ALA A 117 -0.33 5.85 10.07
N CYS A 118 -0.50 5.92 8.74
CA CYS A 118 -0.39 7.15 7.95
C CYS A 118 -1.29 8.28 8.46
N THR A 119 -2.58 8.01 8.70
CA THR A 119 -3.52 9.01 9.21
C THR A 119 -3.08 9.57 10.57
N TYR A 120 -2.57 8.71 11.44
CA TYR A 120 -2.05 9.13 12.75
C TYR A 120 -0.79 9.98 12.59
N LEU A 121 0.15 9.56 11.74
CA LEU A 121 1.39 10.30 11.46
C LEU A 121 1.11 11.67 10.85
N ASP A 122 0.11 11.78 9.96
CA ASP A 122 -0.33 13.04 9.39
C ASP A 122 -0.92 14.00 10.43
N VAL A 123 -1.75 13.47 11.34
CA VAL A 123 -2.29 14.27 12.45
C VAL A 123 -1.15 14.74 13.35
N LEU A 124 -0.21 13.85 13.67
CA LEU A 124 0.95 14.16 14.50
C LEU A 124 1.85 15.22 13.85
N ALA A 125 2.10 15.12 12.55
CA ALA A 125 2.84 16.11 11.78
C ALA A 125 2.17 17.48 11.87
N ARG A 126 0.88 17.56 11.57
CA ARG A 126 0.13 18.83 11.61
C ARG A 126 0.11 19.47 13.00
N GLN A 127 -0.06 18.66 14.06
CA GLN A 127 -0.03 19.16 15.44
C GLN A 127 1.30 19.79 15.83
N ASN A 128 2.39 19.39 15.17
CA ASN A 128 3.74 19.88 15.42
C ASN A 128 4.23 20.86 14.33
N GLY A 129 3.31 21.40 13.51
CA GLY A 129 3.67 22.36 12.46
C GLY A 129 4.53 21.78 11.34
N LEU A 130 4.57 20.45 11.20
CA LEU A 130 5.21 19.75 10.11
C LEU A 130 4.22 19.54 8.96
N GLU A 131 4.76 19.42 7.76
CA GLU A 131 4.00 19.05 6.58
C GLU A 131 3.55 17.58 6.71
N PRO A 132 2.27 17.23 6.48
CA PRO A 132 1.80 15.85 6.59
C PRO A 132 2.41 14.97 5.49
N LEU A 133 2.62 13.68 5.76
CA LEU A 133 3.17 12.73 4.77
C LEU A 133 2.29 12.66 3.51
N SER A 134 0.96 12.72 3.66
CA SER A 134 0.04 12.73 2.52
C SER A 134 0.20 13.89 1.54
N SER A 135 0.87 14.97 1.93
CA SER A 135 1.15 16.09 1.03
C SER A 135 2.18 15.76 -0.06
N PHE A 136 3.01 14.73 0.16
CA PHE A 136 4.01 14.26 -0.81
C PHE A 136 3.42 13.28 -1.84
N GLY A 137 2.09 13.18 -1.87
CA GLY A 137 1.34 12.34 -2.79
C GLY A 137 1.26 10.88 -2.35
N PHE A 138 0.42 10.13 -3.06
CA PHE A 138 0.37 8.68 -2.99
C PHE A 138 0.15 8.08 -4.39
N ALA A 139 0.37 8.86 -5.45
CA ALA A 139 0.04 8.48 -6.82
C ALA A 139 0.91 7.34 -7.32
N ASP A 140 0.35 6.47 -8.16
CA ASP A 140 1.07 5.37 -8.79
C ASP A 140 1.14 5.57 -10.31
N ASP A 141 2.33 5.88 -10.82
CA ASP A 141 2.56 6.11 -12.25
C ASP A 141 2.35 4.86 -13.10
N LEU A 142 2.51 3.66 -12.55
CA LEU A 142 2.20 2.41 -13.24
C LEU A 142 0.69 2.28 -13.51
N ALA A 143 -0.14 2.85 -12.63
CA ALA A 143 -1.59 2.93 -12.83
C ALA A 143 -2.00 4.08 -13.77
N GLY A 144 -1.05 4.76 -14.41
CA GLY A 144 -1.28 5.91 -15.28
C GLY A 144 -1.56 7.21 -14.55
N GLU A 145 -1.35 7.26 -13.23
CA GLU A 145 -1.58 8.48 -12.45
C GLU A 145 -0.42 9.47 -12.58
N THR A 146 -0.73 10.75 -12.43
CA THR A 146 0.30 11.80 -12.46
C THR A 146 0.98 11.90 -11.11
N VAL A 147 2.26 11.56 -11.07
CA VAL A 147 3.13 11.77 -9.91
C VAL A 147 3.60 13.22 -9.83
N VAL A 148 3.56 13.80 -8.64
CA VAL A 148 4.11 15.14 -8.36
C VAL A 148 5.43 14.96 -7.64
N TRP A 149 6.50 15.49 -8.21
CA TRP A 149 7.83 15.40 -7.63
C TRP A 149 8.07 16.55 -6.64
N HIS A 150 8.60 16.21 -5.47
CA HIS A 150 8.90 17.11 -4.38
C HIS A 150 10.40 17.12 -4.08
N ASP A 151 10.87 18.20 -3.45
CA ASP A 151 12.24 18.28 -2.94
C ASP A 151 12.44 17.33 -1.75
N ALA A 152 13.45 16.46 -1.85
CA ALA A 152 13.82 15.50 -0.80
C ALA A 152 14.10 16.16 0.55
N ALA A 153 14.63 17.40 0.57
CA ALA A 153 14.88 18.13 1.81
C ALA A 153 13.60 18.36 2.62
N ARG A 154 12.46 18.59 1.96
CA ARG A 154 11.15 18.76 2.61
C ARG A 154 10.66 17.46 3.24
N GLY A 155 10.82 16.35 2.51
CA GLY A 155 10.53 15.02 3.02
C GLY A 155 11.39 14.68 4.23
N LEU A 156 12.70 14.90 4.13
CA LEU A 156 13.67 14.65 5.19
C LEU A 156 13.33 15.43 6.46
N LYS A 157 12.99 16.71 6.33
CA LYS A 157 12.57 17.56 7.46
C LYS A 157 11.34 16.98 8.17
N THR A 158 10.34 16.55 7.39
CA THR A 158 9.11 15.95 7.92
C THR A 158 9.39 14.64 8.65
N VAL A 159 10.11 13.71 8.01
CA VAL A 159 10.46 12.40 8.57
C VAL A 159 11.31 12.55 9.83
N SER A 160 12.31 13.44 9.81
CA SER A 160 13.17 13.69 10.97
C SER A 160 12.38 14.27 12.15
N GLY A 161 11.47 15.21 11.88
CA GLY A 161 10.57 15.76 12.90
C GLY A 161 9.66 14.71 13.51
N LEU A 162 9.01 13.88 12.68
CA LEU A 162 8.18 12.75 13.13
C LEU A 162 8.98 11.76 13.97
N LEU A 163 10.20 11.40 13.56
CA LEU A 163 11.07 10.51 14.33
C LEU A 163 11.41 11.08 15.72
N SER A 164 11.70 12.38 15.81
CA SER A 164 11.97 13.03 17.10
C SER A 164 10.77 12.90 18.04
N ILE A 165 9.57 13.24 17.54
CA ILE A 165 8.32 13.19 18.33
C ILE A 165 7.99 11.76 18.77
N LEU A 166 8.12 10.79 17.85
CA LEU A 166 7.80 9.39 18.16
C LEU A 166 8.77 8.78 19.17
N ARG A 167 10.07 9.13 19.12
CA ARG A 167 11.07 8.69 20.09
C ARG A 167 10.82 9.23 21.49
N GLU A 168 10.23 10.41 21.60
CA GLU A 168 9.85 11.05 22.87
C GLU A 168 8.49 10.58 23.41
N THR A 169 7.69 9.89 22.60
CA THR A 169 6.36 9.43 22.98
C THR A 169 6.44 8.12 23.79
N PRO A 170 6.05 8.11 25.07
CA PRO A 170 6.03 6.89 25.85
C PRO A 170 4.87 5.99 25.38
N PHE A 171 5.13 4.68 25.28
CA PHE A 171 4.17 3.63 24.92
C PHE A 171 3.56 3.76 23.52
N LEU A 172 4.39 3.55 22.50
CA LEU A 172 3.92 3.37 21.14
C LEU A 172 3.14 2.06 20.98
N GLY A 173 2.01 2.10 20.28
CA GLY A 173 1.36 0.89 19.79
C GLY A 173 2.26 0.14 18.79
N GLN A 174 2.02 -1.15 18.58
CA GLN A 174 2.86 -2.01 17.74
C GLN A 174 3.08 -1.44 16.32
N ASP A 175 2.02 -0.95 15.68
CA ASP A 175 2.13 -0.36 14.34
C ASP A 175 2.94 0.94 14.32
N THR A 176 2.83 1.76 15.36
CA THR A 176 3.61 3.01 15.46
C THR A 176 5.08 2.74 15.74
N ALA A 177 5.38 1.71 16.54
CA ALA A 177 6.76 1.26 16.75
C ALA A 177 7.38 0.71 15.45
N ALA A 178 6.65 -0.11 14.70
CA ALA A 178 7.10 -0.56 13.38
C ALA A 178 7.23 0.59 12.37
N ALA A 179 6.33 1.58 12.42
CA ALA A 179 6.44 2.77 11.58
C ALA A 179 7.69 3.60 11.89
N LEU A 180 8.17 3.61 13.15
CA LEU A 180 9.42 4.27 13.52
C LEU A 180 10.63 3.62 12.84
N GLU A 181 10.65 2.29 12.70
CA GLU A 181 11.71 1.59 11.96
C GLU A 181 11.66 1.92 10.46
N ASP A 182 10.48 1.87 9.86
CA ASP A 182 10.26 2.23 8.45
C ASP A 182 10.71 3.68 8.18
N LEU A 183 10.30 4.63 9.03
CA LEU A 183 10.67 6.05 8.92
C LEU A 183 12.18 6.27 9.12
N THR A 184 12.83 5.46 9.97
CA THR A 184 14.30 5.54 10.14
C THR A 184 15.01 5.16 8.85
N ALA A 185 14.57 4.10 8.17
CA ALA A 185 15.11 3.73 6.86
C ALA A 185 14.85 4.83 5.80
N TRP A 186 13.66 5.45 5.83
CA TRP A 186 13.34 6.55 4.92
C TRP A 186 14.21 7.79 5.18
N GLN A 187 14.57 8.06 6.44
CA GLN A 187 15.45 9.17 6.78
C GLN A 187 16.80 9.05 6.06
N GLU A 188 17.39 7.86 6.03
CA GLU A 188 18.65 7.62 5.30
C GLU A 188 18.47 7.82 3.79
N ASN A 189 17.38 7.28 3.22
CA ASN A 189 17.09 7.47 1.79
C ASN A 189 16.91 8.95 1.44
N LEU A 190 16.12 9.68 2.24
CA LEU A 190 15.82 11.10 2.00
C LEU A 190 17.04 11.99 2.25
N ALA A 191 17.90 11.65 3.20
CA ALA A 191 19.19 12.34 3.40
C ALA A 191 20.08 12.19 2.17
N SER A 192 20.26 10.95 1.70
CA SER A 192 21.04 10.68 0.48
C SER A 192 20.41 11.35 -0.75
N ALA A 193 19.09 11.34 -0.91
CA ALA A 193 18.40 12.04 -1.99
C ALA A 193 18.56 13.56 -1.91
N THR A 194 18.60 14.13 -0.69
CA THR A 194 18.84 15.56 -0.48
C THR A 194 20.25 15.96 -0.93
N GLU A 195 21.26 15.19 -0.52
CA GLU A 195 22.66 15.41 -0.93
C GLU A 195 22.82 15.34 -2.46
N LEU A 196 22.14 14.38 -3.08
CA LEU A 196 22.18 14.15 -4.53
C LEU A 196 21.19 15.02 -5.31
N GLN A 197 20.41 15.88 -4.63
CA GLN A 197 19.36 16.71 -5.22
C GLN A 197 18.35 15.93 -6.08
N VAL A 198 18.00 14.72 -5.63
CA VAL A 198 17.05 13.84 -6.31
C VAL A 198 15.63 14.14 -5.83
N PRO A 199 14.70 14.55 -6.72
CA PRO A 199 13.31 14.71 -6.35
C PRO A 199 12.67 13.38 -5.95
N PHE A 200 11.72 13.44 -5.03
CA PHE A 200 10.99 12.28 -4.55
C PHE A 200 9.48 12.53 -4.48
N CYS A 201 8.70 11.47 -4.38
CA CYS A 201 7.33 11.51 -3.88
C CYS A 201 7.06 10.28 -3.02
N LEU A 202 5.88 10.22 -2.39
CA LEU A 202 5.42 8.99 -1.75
C LEU A 202 4.47 8.26 -2.69
N LEU A 203 4.61 6.93 -2.75
CA LEU A 203 3.80 6.04 -3.58
C LEU A 203 3.09 5.02 -2.69
N LEU A 204 1.80 4.79 -2.94
CA LEU A 204 1.03 3.73 -2.30
C LEU A 204 1.05 2.46 -3.16
N ARG A 205 1.80 1.46 -2.73
CA ARG A 205 1.97 0.18 -3.42
C ARG A 205 1.04 -0.88 -2.81
N HIS A 206 0.43 -1.70 -3.65
CA HIS A 206 -0.47 -2.80 -3.25
C HIS A 206 0.13 -4.20 -3.45
N SER A 207 1.41 -4.29 -3.81
CA SER A 207 2.15 -5.54 -4.00
C SER A 207 3.40 -5.56 -3.13
N SER A 208 3.92 -6.75 -2.81
CA SER A 208 5.23 -6.92 -2.15
C SER A 208 6.37 -7.12 -3.15
N THR A 209 6.03 -7.33 -4.43
CA THR A 209 6.96 -7.60 -5.53
C THR A 209 6.85 -6.54 -6.61
N ALA A 210 7.94 -6.33 -7.34
CA ALA A 210 7.97 -5.53 -8.56
C ALA A 210 8.69 -6.35 -9.63
N SER A 211 8.11 -6.43 -10.82
CA SER A 211 8.77 -7.08 -11.96
C SER A 211 9.83 -6.15 -12.57
N GLY A 212 10.86 -6.70 -13.23
CA GLY A 212 11.85 -5.88 -13.93
C GLY A 212 11.20 -4.97 -14.99
N HIS A 213 10.20 -5.48 -15.71
CA HIS A 213 9.43 -4.70 -16.67
C HIS A 213 8.68 -3.53 -16.02
N GLU A 214 8.02 -3.76 -14.89
CA GLU A 214 7.39 -2.71 -14.10
C GLU A 214 8.41 -1.65 -13.69
N MET A 215 9.56 -2.08 -13.19
CA MET A 215 10.64 -1.17 -12.81
C MET A 215 11.14 -0.35 -13.98
N ASP A 216 11.18 -0.89 -15.20
CA ASP A 216 11.64 -0.17 -16.40
C ASP A 216 10.65 0.90 -16.85
N VAL A 217 9.35 0.59 -16.86
CA VAL A 217 8.28 1.50 -17.31
C VAL A 217 8.06 2.67 -16.36
N ARG A 218 8.34 2.46 -15.07
CA ARG A 218 8.24 3.46 -14.01
C ARG A 218 9.14 4.69 -14.26
N GLN A 219 8.63 5.89 -13.96
CA GLN A 219 9.35 7.16 -14.08
C GLN A 219 10.40 7.38 -12.98
N GLY A 220 10.36 6.55 -11.95
CA GLY A 220 11.20 6.59 -10.77
C GLY A 220 11.68 5.20 -10.35
N TYR A 221 12.32 5.12 -9.20
CA TYR A 221 12.81 3.88 -8.63
C TYR A 221 12.65 3.87 -7.10
N PHE A 222 12.63 2.67 -6.55
CA PHE A 222 12.69 2.44 -5.11
C PHE A 222 14.13 2.09 -4.72
N CYS A 223 14.53 2.41 -3.49
CA CYS A 223 15.84 2.02 -2.99
C CYS A 223 15.80 0.56 -2.49
N TYR A 224 16.65 -0.27 -3.08
CA TYR A 224 16.89 -1.63 -2.63
C TYR A 224 18.13 -1.65 -1.76
N GLY A 225 18.01 -2.18 -0.55
CA GLY A 225 19.19 -2.55 0.21
C GLY A 225 19.95 -3.63 -0.54
N TYR A 226 21.03 -3.27 -1.23
CA TYR A 226 21.99 -4.26 -1.69
C TYR A 226 22.65 -4.82 -0.42
N ARG A 227 22.14 -5.94 0.10
CA ARG A 227 22.91 -6.77 1.04
C ARG A 227 24.05 -7.36 0.21
N GLY A 228 25.19 -6.70 0.23
CA GLY A 228 26.43 -7.28 -0.28
C GLY A 228 26.60 -8.66 0.33
N GLY A 229 26.73 -9.68 -0.53
CA GLY A 229 27.17 -11.01 -0.13
C GLY A 229 28.61 -11.02 0.32
#